data_AF-A0A0J8SMH7-F1
#
_entry.id   AF-A0A0J8SMH7-F1
#
_cell.length_a   1.000
_cell.length_b   1.000
_cell.length_c   1.000
_cell.angle_alpha   90.00
_cell.angle_beta   90.00
_cell.angle_gamma   90.00
#
_symmetry.space_group_name_H-M   'P 1'
#
loop_
_entity.id
_entity.type
_entity.pdbx_description
1 polymer ?
#
loop_
_entity_poly.entity_id
_entity_poly.type
_entity_poly.pdbx_seq_one_letter_code
_entity_poly.pdbx_strand_id
1 'polypeptide(L)'
;MNAVIYYAPVVFKEAGFGWRFRSFTLTGSLDPQVDIRDNSPIEATRPVIYFMNHSSWWDGLLLYHAARQTSRGDHYVMMEEQQLQQYAFFRKLGAYSINKESASGIRTSLQYTSELLDSGKRVWIFPQGEILHQEARPIQFRPGIGL
;
A
#
# COMPACT_ATOMS: atom_id res chain seq x y z
N MET A 1 -4.96 9.24 16.82
CA MET A 1 -3.94 9.39 15.75
C MET A 1 -4.65 9.77 14.46
N ASN A 2 -4.34 10.91 13.85
CA ASN A 2 -5.06 11.45 12.67
C ASN A 2 -4.31 11.14 11.37
N ALA A 3 -4.22 9.86 11.00
CA ALA A 3 -3.64 9.44 9.73
C ALA A 3 -4.51 9.92 8.55
N VAL A 4 -3.87 10.40 7.49
CA VAL A 4 -4.56 10.72 6.24
C VAL A 4 -4.76 9.42 5.47
N ILE A 5 -6.01 9.15 5.08
CA ILE A 5 -6.37 8.00 4.26
C ILE A 5 -6.39 8.47 2.80
N TYR A 6 -5.48 7.93 1.98
CA TYR A 6 -5.32 8.34 0.60
C TYR A 6 -5.53 7.16 -0.35
N TYR A 7 -6.45 7.34 -1.31
CA TYR A 7 -6.59 6.43 -2.44
C TYR A 7 -5.64 6.87 -3.53
N ALA A 8 -4.67 6.03 -3.87
CA ALA A 8 -3.75 6.28 -4.97
C ALA A 8 -4.25 5.55 -6.23
N PRO A 9 -4.96 6.21 -7.17
CA PRO A 9 -5.23 5.62 -8.47
C PRO A 9 -3.92 5.54 -9.25
N VAL A 10 -3.25 4.39 -9.20
CA VAL A 10 -2.12 4.14 -10.09
C VAL A 10 -2.67 3.83 -11.47
N VAL A 11 -2.69 4.85 -12.34
CA VAL A 11 -3.07 4.69 -13.75
C VAL A 11 -1.85 4.21 -14.51
N PHE A 12 -1.85 2.94 -14.90
CA PHE A 12 -0.83 2.38 -15.78
C PHE A 12 -1.09 2.85 -17.22
N LYS A 13 -0.22 3.71 -17.75
CA LYS A 13 -0.20 4.03 -19.19
C LYS A 13 0.86 3.17 -19.88
N GLU A 14 0.41 2.29 -20.76
CA GLU A 14 1.30 1.58 -21.69
C GLU A 14 1.90 2.56 -22.70
N ALA A 15 3.21 2.43 -22.93
CA ALA A 15 3.88 3.05 -24.07
C ALA A 15 4.39 1.93 -24.99
N GLY A 16 3.58 1.53 -25.99
CA GLY A 16 4.04 0.59 -27.03
C GLY A 16 2.93 0.01 -27.91
N PHE A 17 3.26 -0.17 -29.20
CA PHE A 17 2.47 -0.94 -30.17
C PHE A 17 3.05 -2.37 -30.24
N GLY A 18 2.25 -3.37 -29.86
CA GLY A 18 2.62 -4.80 -29.91
C GLY A 18 2.92 -5.46 -28.55
N TRP A 19 2.81 -6.79 -28.50
CA TRP A 19 2.89 -7.67 -27.30
C TRP A 19 4.25 -7.73 -26.57
N ARG A 20 5.08 -6.70 -26.65
CA ARG A 20 6.37 -6.61 -25.93
C ARG A 20 6.30 -5.51 -24.89
N PHE A 21 6.26 -5.89 -23.62
CA PHE A 21 6.44 -4.98 -22.50
C PHE A 21 7.82 -4.29 -22.62
N ARG A 22 7.83 -2.97 -22.84
CA ARG A 22 9.07 -2.19 -23.05
C ARG A 22 9.45 -1.32 -21.85
N SER A 23 8.48 -0.63 -21.28
CA SER A 23 8.66 0.26 -20.14
C SER A 23 7.31 0.70 -19.62
N PHE A 24 7.24 1.02 -18.33
CA PHE A 24 6.13 1.78 -17.75
C PHE A 24 6.69 3.04 -17.10
N THR A 25 5.94 4.13 -17.19
CA THR A 25 6.31 5.42 -16.59
C THR A 25 5.26 5.79 -15.56
N LEU A 26 5.72 6.11 -14.34
CA LEU A 26 4.89 6.68 -13.30
C LEU A 26 5.12 8.19 -13.27
N THR A 27 4.03 8.96 -13.36
CA THR A 27 4.06 10.42 -13.27
C THR A 27 3.19 10.88 -12.10
N GLY A 28 3.54 12.02 -11.50
CA GLY A 28 2.87 12.57 -10.32
C GLY A 28 3.61 12.32 -9.01
N SER A 29 2.97 12.67 -7.89
CA SER A 29 3.47 12.51 -6.54
C SER A 29 2.57 11.56 -5.77
N LEU A 30 3.16 10.61 -5.06
CA LEU A 30 2.43 9.79 -4.06
C LEU A 30 2.28 10.54 -2.72
N ASP A 31 2.99 11.65 -2.54
CA ASP A 31 2.87 12.49 -1.36
C ASP A 31 1.60 13.34 -1.45
N PRO A 32 0.62 13.12 -0.54
CA PRO A 32 -0.60 13.91 -0.54
C PRO A 32 -0.26 15.35 -0.15
N GLN A 33 -0.74 16.30 -0.95
CA GLN A 33 -0.47 17.73 -0.72
C GLN A 33 -1.59 18.41 0.08
N VAL A 34 -2.82 17.89 -0.01
CA VAL A 34 -4.02 18.45 0.61
C VAL A 34 -4.88 17.36 1.25
N ASP A 35 -5.49 17.66 2.40
CA ASP A 35 -6.42 16.77 3.09
C ASP A 35 -7.76 16.79 2.37
N ILE A 36 -8.25 15.60 1.99
CA ILE A 36 -9.50 15.46 1.22
C ILE A 36 -10.74 15.91 2.00
N ARG A 37 -10.65 16.04 3.33
CA ARG A 37 -11.79 16.40 4.20
C ARG A 37 -12.07 17.89 4.21
N ASP A 38 -11.02 18.72 4.21
CA ASP A 38 -11.12 20.17 4.41
C ASP A 38 -10.24 20.99 3.45
N ASN A 39 -9.55 20.34 2.52
CA ASN A 39 -8.64 20.94 1.54
C ASN A 39 -7.46 21.71 2.18
N SER A 40 -7.14 21.43 3.45
CA SER A 40 -6.00 22.00 4.15
C SER A 40 -4.67 21.39 3.66
N PRO A 41 -3.55 22.13 3.65
CA PRO A 41 -2.25 21.56 3.32
C PRO A 41 -1.87 20.42 4.27
N ILE A 42 -1.36 19.30 3.72
CA ILE A 42 -0.81 18.22 4.52
C ILE A 42 0.69 18.46 4.75
N GLU A 43 1.09 18.49 6.01
CA GLU A 43 2.50 18.48 6.37
C GLU A 43 3.17 17.19 5.91
N ALA A 44 4.37 17.30 5.36
CA ALA A 44 5.12 16.14 4.83
C ALA A 44 5.42 15.06 5.89
N THR A 45 5.38 15.44 7.18
CA THR A 45 5.60 14.60 8.36
C THR A 45 4.35 13.85 8.82
N ARG A 46 3.17 14.16 8.27
CA ARG A 46 1.90 13.56 8.70
C ARG A 46 1.85 12.09 8.26
N PRO A 47 1.45 11.16 9.13
CA PRO A 47 1.27 9.76 8.77
C PRO A 47 0.22 9.59 7.67
N VAL A 48 0.54 8.75 6.69
CA VAL A 48 -0.35 8.43 5.57
C VAL A 48 -0.56 6.93 5.49
N ILE A 49 -1.83 6.53 5.47
CA ILE A 49 -2.25 5.17 5.14
C ILE A 49 -2.78 5.19 3.70
N TYR A 50 -2.16 4.38 2.86
CA TYR A 50 -2.56 4.14 1.50
C TYR A 50 -3.34 2.83 1.42
N PHE A 51 -4.38 2.80 0.60
CA PHE A 51 -5.07 1.57 0.25
C PHE A 51 -5.26 1.46 -1.25
N MET A 52 -5.15 0.23 -1.77
CA MET A 52 -5.32 -0.08 -3.17
C MET A 52 -5.90 -1.48 -3.36
N ASN A 53 -6.58 -1.72 -4.50
CA ASN A 53 -6.97 -3.07 -4.87
C ASN A 53 -5.72 -3.96 -5.06
N HIS A 54 -5.85 -5.24 -4.73
CA HIS A 54 -4.82 -6.24 -4.95
C HIS A 54 -5.25 -7.16 -6.08
N SER A 55 -4.69 -6.93 -7.26
CA SER A 55 -5.08 -7.63 -8.47
C SER A 55 -3.97 -8.38 -9.18
N SER A 56 -2.74 -8.20 -8.73
CA SER A 56 -1.60 -8.95 -9.22
C SER A 56 -0.63 -9.23 -8.09
N TRP A 57 0.05 -10.37 -8.19
CA TRP A 57 1.18 -10.68 -7.31
C TRP A 57 2.30 -9.63 -7.41
N TRP A 58 2.40 -8.94 -8.55
CA TRP A 58 3.39 -7.89 -8.80
C TRP A 58 3.08 -6.55 -8.14
N ASP A 59 1.90 -6.37 -7.54
CA ASP A 59 1.47 -5.06 -6.99
C ASP A 59 2.45 -4.51 -5.96
N GLY A 60 3.00 -5.37 -5.08
CA GLY A 60 3.99 -4.95 -4.09
C GLY A 60 5.30 -4.43 -4.70
N LEU A 61 5.76 -5.04 -5.80
CA LEU A 61 6.97 -4.59 -6.51
C LEU A 61 6.73 -3.29 -7.29
N LEU A 62 5.56 -3.17 -7.94
CA LEU A 62 5.16 -1.95 -8.64
C LEU A 62 5.04 -0.78 -7.66
N LEU A 63 4.44 -1.02 -6.50
CA LEU A 63 4.33 -0.06 -5.41
C LEU A 63 5.70 0.36 -4.88
N TYR A 64 6.60 -0.59 -4.62
CA TYR A 64 7.96 -0.29 -4.20
C TYR A 64 8.69 0.60 -5.21
N HIS A 65 8.58 0.26 -6.50
CA HIS A 65 9.16 1.06 -7.57
C HIS A 65 8.55 2.47 -7.65
N ALA A 66 7.23 2.58 -7.50
CA ALA A 66 6.52 3.86 -7.50
C ALA A 66 6.92 4.74 -6.33
N ALA A 67 6.85 4.20 -5.11
CA ALA A 67 7.26 4.87 -3.89
C ALA A 67 8.66 5.48 -3.99
N ARG A 68 9.63 4.72 -4.52
CA ARG A 68 11.00 5.21 -4.70
C ARG A 68 11.16 6.33 -5.71
N GLN A 69 10.25 6.44 -6.68
CA GLN A 69 10.34 7.45 -7.73
C GLN A 69 9.53 8.71 -7.41
N THR A 70 8.42 8.57 -6.68
CA THR A 70 7.40 9.62 -6.56
C THR A 70 7.02 9.98 -5.12
N SER A 71 7.70 9.43 -4.12
CA SER A 71 7.55 9.83 -2.72
C SER A 71 8.89 10.01 -2.02
N ARG A 72 8.92 10.90 -1.03
CA ARG A 72 10.09 11.16 -0.18
C ARG A 72 10.07 10.41 1.16
N GLY A 73 9.07 9.58 1.43
CA GLY A 73 8.91 8.85 2.68
C GLY A 73 9.37 7.39 2.62
N ASP A 74 9.55 6.79 3.79
CA ASP A 74 9.76 5.35 3.90
C ASP A 74 8.41 4.62 3.85
N HIS A 75 8.27 3.71 2.90
CA HIS A 75 7.05 2.97 2.67
C HIS A 75 7.15 1.54 3.19
N TYR A 76 6.10 1.12 3.86
CA TYR A 76 5.92 -0.22 4.38
C TYR A 76 4.63 -0.81 3.84
N VAL A 77 4.64 -2.11 3.59
CA VAL A 77 3.48 -2.83 3.07
C VAL A 77 3.19 -4.05 3.93
N MET A 78 1.91 -4.22 4.27
CA MET A 78 1.48 -5.40 5.01
C MET A 78 1.31 -6.59 4.05
N MET A 79 1.95 -7.72 4.38
CA MET A 79 1.94 -8.95 3.59
C MET A 79 1.55 -10.14 4.46
N GLU A 80 0.86 -11.13 3.90
CA GLU A 80 0.52 -12.34 4.65
C GLU A 80 1.80 -13.08 5.11
N GLU A 81 1.79 -13.59 6.34
CA GLU A 81 2.97 -14.17 6.99
C GLU A 81 3.58 -15.34 6.21
N GLN A 82 2.79 -16.31 5.77
CA GLN A 82 3.27 -17.46 5.00
C GLN A 82 3.92 -17.01 3.68
N GLN A 83 3.31 -16.06 2.98
CA GLN A 83 3.90 -15.47 1.77
C GLN A 83 5.20 -14.71 2.08
N LEU A 84 5.27 -13.96 3.18
CA LEU A 84 6.47 -13.23 3.56
C LEU A 84 7.60 -14.16 4.00
N GLN A 85 7.29 -15.35 4.55
CA GLN A 85 8.28 -16.40 4.81
C GLN A 85 8.81 -16.98 3.50
N GLN A 86 7.93 -17.31 2.55
CA GLN A 86 8.31 -17.84 1.24
C GLN A 86 9.12 -16.82 0.41
N TYR A 87 8.73 -15.55 0.46
CA TYR A 87 9.34 -14.46 -0.31
C TYR A 87 10.05 -13.46 0.60
N ALA A 88 10.93 -13.95 1.48
CA ALA A 88 11.61 -13.16 2.52
C ALA A 88 12.39 -11.94 2.01
N PHE A 89 12.72 -11.85 0.71
CA PHE A 89 13.34 -10.68 0.12
C PHE A 89 12.48 -9.40 0.27
N PHE A 90 11.14 -9.53 0.32
CA PHE A 90 10.23 -8.40 0.50
C PHE A 90 10.43 -7.69 1.84
N ARG A 91 11.00 -8.35 2.86
CA ARG A 91 11.38 -7.69 4.13
C ARG A 91 12.38 -6.55 3.91
N LYS A 92 13.30 -6.72 2.94
CA LYS A 92 14.27 -5.68 2.56
C LYS A 92 13.62 -4.51 1.82
N LEU A 93 12.40 -4.71 1.30
CA LEU A 93 11.62 -3.70 0.58
C LEU A 93 10.58 -3.00 1.48
N GLY A 94 10.60 -3.28 2.79
CA GLY A 94 9.65 -2.69 3.75
C GLY A 94 8.39 -3.52 3.99
N ALA A 95 8.32 -4.77 3.50
CA ALA A 95 7.18 -5.63 3.82
C ALA A 95 7.27 -6.18 5.26
N TYR A 96 6.14 -6.19 5.96
CA TYR A 96 5.98 -6.82 7.27
C TYR A 96 4.76 -7.73 7.29
N SER A 97 4.79 -8.72 8.19
CA SER A 97 3.81 -9.80 8.21
C SER A 97 2.52 -9.42 8.92
N ILE A 98 1.42 -9.99 8.43
CA ILE A 98 0.18 -10.17 9.19
C ILE A 98 -0.18 -11.65 9.24
N ASN A 99 -0.39 -12.16 10.45
CA ASN A 99 -1.00 -13.47 10.66
C ASN A 99 -2.50 -13.28 10.88
N LYS A 100 -3.30 -13.65 9.86
CA LYS A 100 -4.77 -13.49 9.87
C LYS A 100 -5.48 -14.61 10.64
N GLU A 101 -4.79 -15.69 10.94
CA GLU A 101 -5.34 -16.87 11.64
C GLU A 101 -5.38 -16.67 13.15
N SER A 102 -4.65 -15.67 13.66
CA SER A 102 -4.55 -15.36 15.09
C SER A 102 -5.01 -13.94 15.40
N ALA A 103 -5.99 -13.80 16.29
CA ALA A 103 -6.43 -12.49 16.77
C ALA A 103 -5.31 -11.69 17.45
N SER A 104 -4.41 -12.37 18.17
CA SER A 104 -3.22 -11.73 18.74
C SER A 104 -2.22 -11.33 17.64
N GLY A 105 -2.06 -12.15 16.60
CA GLY A 105 -1.23 -11.85 15.43
C GLY A 105 -1.71 -10.61 14.67
N ILE A 106 -3.02 -10.50 14.44
CA ILE A 106 -3.65 -9.30 13.86
C ILE A 106 -3.36 -8.07 14.73
N ARG A 107 -3.61 -8.17 16.04
CA ARG A 107 -3.36 -7.06 16.99
C ARG A 107 -1.91 -6.60 16.96
N THR A 108 -0.95 -7.53 17.01
CA THR A 108 0.48 -7.21 16.95
C THR A 108 0.83 -6.49 15.65
N SER A 109 0.29 -6.96 14.52
CA SER A 109 0.54 -6.34 13.22
C SER A 109 -0.01 -4.91 13.15
N LEU A 110 -1.22 -4.70 13.69
CA LEU A 110 -1.84 -3.36 13.77
C LEU A 110 -1.12 -2.43 14.75
N GLN A 111 -0.60 -2.96 15.87
CA GLN A 111 0.23 -2.21 16.81
C GLN A 111 1.49 -1.70 16.09
N TYR A 112 2.17 -2.59 15.37
CA TYR A 112 3.35 -2.23 14.56
C TYR A 112 3.01 -1.20 13.47
N THR A 113 1.84 -1.32 12.82
CA THR A 113 1.34 -0.30 11.89
C THR A 113 1.21 1.06 12.57
N SER A 114 0.66 1.12 13.79
CA SER A 114 0.57 2.37 14.55
C SER A 114 1.95 2.97 14.80
N GLU A 115 2.90 2.17 15.25
CA GLU A 115 4.28 2.62 15.54
C GLU A 115 4.99 3.17 14.29
N LEU A 116 4.80 2.52 13.14
CA LEU A 116 5.29 3.02 11.85
C LEU A 116 4.68 4.38 11.52
N LEU A 117 3.37 4.52 11.65
CA LEU A 117 2.69 5.78 11.39
C LEU A 117 3.13 6.86 12.40
N ASP A 118 3.35 6.51 13.67
CA ASP A 118 3.72 7.46 14.74
C ASP A 118 5.13 8.01 14.51
N SER A 119 5.97 7.24 13.83
CA SER A 119 7.30 7.65 13.36
C SER A 119 7.29 8.34 11.98
N GLY A 120 6.12 8.73 11.48
CA GLY A 120 5.95 9.45 10.21
C GLY A 120 6.16 8.58 8.96
N LYS A 121 6.15 7.25 9.10
CA LYS A 121 6.26 6.31 7.98
C LYS A 121 4.95 6.19 7.24
N ARG A 122 5.01 5.60 6.05
CA ARG A 122 3.88 5.45 5.13
C ARG A 122 3.51 3.98 5.02
N VAL A 123 2.24 3.66 5.22
CA VAL A 123 1.79 2.27 5.24
C VAL A 123 0.81 2.01 4.12
N TRP A 124 1.02 0.92 3.39
CA TRP A 124 0.14 0.42 2.35
C TRP A 124 -0.62 -0.81 2.82
N ILE A 125 -1.92 -0.80 2.56
CA ILE A 125 -2.84 -1.88 2.93
C ILE A 125 -3.61 -2.32 1.69
N PHE A 126 -3.69 -3.63 1.49
CA PHE A 126 -4.55 -4.26 0.50
C PHE A 126 -5.83 -4.73 1.21
N PRO A 127 -6.93 -3.96 1.19
CA PRO A 127 -8.10 -4.20 2.05
C PRO A 127 -8.85 -5.50 1.72
N GLN A 128 -8.68 -6.03 0.50
CA GLN A 128 -9.22 -7.32 0.08
C GLN A 128 -8.56 -8.49 0.82
N GLY A 129 -7.29 -8.34 1.20
CA GLY A 129 -6.51 -9.37 1.87
C GLY A 129 -6.16 -10.59 1.00
N GLU A 130 -6.51 -10.59 -0.28
CA GLU A 130 -6.24 -11.64 -1.26
C GLU A 130 -6.13 -11.02 -2.66
N ILE A 131 -5.48 -11.73 -3.60
CA ILE A 131 -5.38 -11.28 -4.99
C ILE A 131 -6.70 -11.60 -5.69
N LEU A 132 -7.39 -10.56 -6.16
CA LEU A 132 -8.65 -10.67 -6.90
C LEU A 132 -8.54 -10.03 -8.28
N HIS A 133 -9.23 -10.61 -9.26
CA HIS A 133 -9.27 -10.06 -10.62
C HIS A 133 -9.62 -8.57 -10.61
N GLN A 134 -9.02 -7.76 -11.49
CA GLN A 134 -9.20 -6.29 -11.51
C GLN A 134 -10.67 -5.87 -11.65
N GLU A 135 -11.45 -6.68 -12.36
CA GLU A 135 -12.88 -6.48 -12.59
C GLU A 135 -13.77 -7.16 -11.54
N ALA A 136 -13.20 -7.84 -10.54
CA ALA A 136 -13.98 -8.46 -9.48
C ALA A 136 -14.77 -7.39 -8.73
N ARG A 137 -16.10 -7.53 -8.74
CA ARG A 137 -17.03 -6.63 -8.06
C ARG A 137 -18.09 -7.47 -7.33
N PRO A 138 -18.55 -7.03 -6.14
CA PRO A 138 -18.11 -5.84 -5.40
C PRO A 138 -16.71 -6.00 -4.78
N ILE A 139 -15.99 -4.89 -4.58
CA ILE A 139 -14.73 -4.92 -3.81
C ILE A 139 -15.12 -5.13 -2.34
N GLN A 140 -14.83 -6.31 -1.80
CA GLN A 140 -15.08 -6.63 -0.40
C GLN A 140 -13.86 -6.25 0.44
N PHE A 141 -14.09 -5.50 1.51
CA PHE A 141 -13.06 -5.20 2.51
C PHE A 141 -13.16 -6.19 3.66
N ARG A 142 -12.01 -6.67 4.13
CA ARG A 142 -11.98 -7.50 5.34
C ARG A 142 -12.35 -6.62 6.57
N PRO A 143 -13.15 -7.15 7.52
CA PRO A 143 -13.48 -6.44 8.76
C PRO A 143 -12.20 -6.01 9.50
N GLY A 144 -12.20 -4.81 10.10
CA GLY A 144 -11.02 -4.23 10.75
C GLY A 144 -10.14 -3.36 9.84
N ILE A 145 -10.42 -3.32 8.53
CA ILE A 145 -9.86 -2.33 7.59
C ILE A 145 -10.90 -1.25 7.23
N GLY A 146 -12.18 -1.49 7.54
CA GLY A 146 -13.24 -0.48 7.50
C GLY A 146 -13.20 0.38 8.76
N LEU A 147 -13.15 1.71 8.56
CA LEU A 147 -13.51 2.69 9.57
C LEU A 147 -14.95 2.49 10.06
#